data_AF-A0A525IX99-F1
#
_entry.id   AF-A0A525IX99-F1
#
_cell.length_a   1.000
_cell.length_b   1.000
_cell.length_c   1.000
_cell.angle_alpha   90.00
_cell.angle_beta   90.00
_cell.angle_gamma   90.00
#
_symmetry.space_group_name_H-M   'P 1'
#
loop_
_entity.id
_entity.type
_entity.pdbx_description
1 polymer ?
#
loop_
_entity_poly.entity_id
_entity_poly.type
_entity_poly.pdbx_seq_one_letter_code
_entity_poly.pdbx_strand_id
1 'polypeptide(L)'
;MDQLSWRHHLRAIMGSFHMDIGVVKNALGSLDKLLSNAKSALWDIERGAWGASGFGEGGGYEFPRSAMATFLEELHDILLVILEAANLPGTRTSLVEAWRGFLNQGLQHTDNNQDLQTCESPALTYFERLIQGLRMAVSKEMSSEEAWTLGRLEAMLRGTSALVHRRGPAPAKEAELQATMHDYLSACFSGDFIRIPIIGGVLKNFKPDCGIRSVGAAIEFKFVRDKKDVSIASSGIFEDTAGYKGSKDWTRFYSVIYQAEPFMMESELEGDLKRIGAVAWKPIVVNGQVKGSIKGQAKRTSNKA
;
A
#
# COMPACT_ATOMS: atom_id res chain seq x y z
N MET A 1 21.26 -21.10 -40.48
CA MET A 1 20.20 -20.91 -39.47
C MET A 1 20.63 -19.77 -38.58
N ASP A 2 19.89 -18.65 -38.62
CA ASP A 2 20.30 -17.40 -37.98
C ASP A 2 19.83 -17.34 -36.51
N GLN A 3 20.56 -16.63 -35.64
CA GLN A 3 20.30 -16.55 -34.19
C GLN A 3 18.89 -16.00 -33.86
N LEU A 4 18.30 -15.19 -34.75
CA LEU A 4 16.92 -14.74 -34.61
C LEU A 4 15.90 -15.89 -34.74
N SER A 5 16.16 -16.86 -35.63
CA SER A 5 15.29 -18.01 -35.84
C SER A 5 15.26 -18.93 -34.62
N TRP A 6 16.39 -19.07 -33.92
CA TRP A 6 16.48 -19.85 -32.67
C TRP A 6 15.73 -19.18 -31.51
N ARG A 7 15.79 -17.85 -31.39
CA ARG A 7 15.07 -17.11 -30.34
C ARG A 7 13.55 -17.15 -30.51
N HIS A 8 13.06 -17.12 -31.75
CA HIS A 8 11.62 -17.29 -32.03
C HIS A 8 11.16 -18.73 -31.82
N HIS A 9 11.97 -19.74 -32.16
CA HIS A 9 11.65 -21.15 -31.89
C HIS A 9 11.65 -21.47 -30.39
N LEU A 10 12.60 -20.92 -29.61
CA LEU A 10 12.67 -21.12 -28.16
C LEU A 10 11.54 -20.41 -27.41
N ARG A 11 11.03 -19.27 -27.89
CA ARG A 11 9.82 -18.62 -27.33
C ARG A 11 8.53 -19.37 -27.66
N ALA A 12 8.48 -20.11 -28.76
CA ALA A 12 7.33 -20.94 -29.13
C ALA A 12 7.31 -22.28 -28.39
N ILE A 13 8.49 -22.82 -28.02
CA ILE A 13 8.65 -24.09 -27.28
C ILE A 13 8.59 -23.86 -25.76
N MET A 14 9.10 -22.73 -25.27
CA MET A 14 8.90 -22.29 -23.88
C MET A 14 7.68 -21.39 -23.82
N GLY A 15 6.49 -22.01 -23.87
CA GLY A 15 5.25 -21.31 -23.51
C GLY A 15 5.49 -20.53 -22.21
N SER A 16 5.19 -19.23 -22.23
CA SER A 16 5.44 -18.38 -21.06
C SER A 16 4.60 -18.88 -19.90
N PHE A 17 5.23 -19.62 -18.98
CA PHE A 17 4.69 -19.87 -17.65
C PHE A 17 4.72 -18.55 -16.88
N HIS A 18 3.75 -17.70 -17.18
CA HIS A 18 3.50 -16.47 -16.46
C HIS A 18 2.29 -16.70 -15.57
N MET A 19 2.52 -16.61 -14.26
CA MET A 19 1.45 -16.62 -13.26
C MET A 19 0.58 -15.38 -13.45
N ASP A 20 -0.74 -15.53 -13.42
CA ASP A 20 -1.64 -14.37 -13.38
C ASP A 20 -1.72 -13.82 -11.95
N ILE A 21 -0.85 -12.84 -11.68
CA ILE A 21 -0.74 -12.15 -10.39
C ILE A 21 -2.05 -11.45 -10.02
N GLY A 22 -2.83 -10.98 -11.00
CA GLY A 22 -4.07 -10.25 -10.77
C GLY A 22 -5.16 -11.15 -10.15
N VAL A 23 -5.29 -12.37 -10.66
CA VAL A 23 -6.22 -13.39 -10.14
C VAL A 23 -5.93 -13.70 -8.68
N VAL A 24 -4.68 -14.03 -8.36
CA VAL A 24 -4.30 -14.40 -6.99
C VAL A 24 -4.46 -13.21 -6.04
N LYS A 25 -4.01 -12.01 -6.43
CA LYS A 25 -4.14 -10.80 -5.60
C LYS A 25 -5.60 -10.48 -5.23
N ASN A 26 -6.51 -10.59 -6.19
CA ASN A 26 -7.93 -10.29 -5.96
C ASN A 26 -8.60 -11.30 -5.04
N ALA A 27 -8.12 -12.54 -5.03
CA ALA A 27 -8.72 -13.62 -4.24
C ALA A 27 -8.18 -13.72 -2.80
N LEU A 28 -6.98 -13.18 -2.53
CA LEU A 28 -6.32 -13.27 -1.21
C LEU A 28 -7.21 -12.80 -0.06
N GLY A 29 -7.98 -11.72 -0.23
CA GLY A 29 -8.84 -11.20 0.84
C GLY A 29 -9.92 -12.20 1.28
N SER A 30 -10.51 -12.92 0.33
CA SER A 30 -11.49 -13.97 0.63
C SER A 30 -10.84 -15.21 1.24
N LEU A 31 -9.68 -15.61 0.72
CA LEU A 31 -8.89 -16.72 1.28
C LEU A 31 -8.48 -16.45 2.73
N ASP A 32 -8.04 -15.23 3.03
CA ASP A 32 -7.65 -14.81 4.38
C ASP A 32 -8.82 -14.84 5.36
N LYS A 33 -10.01 -14.45 4.90
CA LYS A 33 -11.22 -14.51 5.72
C LYS A 33 -11.57 -15.95 6.10
N LEU A 34 -11.54 -16.87 5.13
CA LEU A 34 -11.83 -18.29 5.38
C LEU A 34 -10.76 -18.93 6.28
N LEU A 35 -9.49 -18.61 6.02
CA LEU A 35 -8.37 -19.05 6.84
C LEU A 35 -8.49 -18.56 8.28
N SER A 36 -8.88 -17.29 8.48
CA SER A 36 -9.14 -16.72 9.80
C SER A 36 -10.29 -17.43 10.51
N ASN A 37 -11.37 -17.76 9.81
CA ASN A 37 -12.50 -18.48 10.39
C ASN A 37 -12.11 -19.91 10.83
N ALA A 38 -11.34 -20.61 9.99
CA ALA A 38 -10.80 -21.93 10.33
C ALA A 38 -9.86 -21.88 11.55
N LYS A 39 -9.00 -20.84 11.64
CA LYS A 39 -8.16 -20.58 12.82
C LYS A 39 -8.97 -20.31 14.09
N SER A 40 -10.03 -19.51 14.00
CA SER A 40 -10.91 -19.26 15.13
C SER A 40 -11.59 -20.54 15.61
N ALA A 41 -12.00 -21.41 14.68
CA ALA A 41 -12.55 -22.72 15.03
C ALA A 41 -11.50 -23.65 15.69
N LEU A 42 -10.25 -23.66 15.21
CA LEU A 42 -9.16 -24.39 15.87
C LEU A 42 -8.87 -23.85 17.28
N TRP A 43 -8.90 -22.53 17.43
CA TRP A 43 -8.73 -21.89 18.74
C TRP A 43 -9.83 -22.30 19.73
N ASP A 44 -11.09 -22.42 19.28
CA ASP A 44 -12.19 -22.93 20.11
C ASP A 44 -11.98 -24.39 20.54
N ILE A 45 -11.40 -25.23 19.68
CA ILE A 45 -11.00 -26.61 20.02
C ILE A 45 -9.93 -26.60 21.11
N GLU A 46 -8.90 -25.77 20.95
CA GLU A 46 -7.80 -25.65 21.90
C GLU A 46 -8.28 -25.16 23.27
N ARG A 47 -9.16 -24.15 23.29
CA ARG A 47 -9.82 -23.68 24.52
C ARG A 47 -10.61 -24.78 25.22
N GLY A 48 -11.35 -25.59 24.46
CA GLY A 48 -12.10 -26.72 24.99
C GLY A 48 -11.21 -27.86 25.52
N ALA A 49 -10.04 -28.05 24.94
CA ALA A 49 -9.10 -29.12 25.32
C ALA A 49 -8.26 -28.77 26.56
N TRP A 50 -7.83 -27.51 26.70
CA TRP A 50 -6.84 -27.12 27.71
C TRP A 50 -7.31 -26.08 28.73
N GLY A 51 -8.50 -25.50 28.56
CA GLY A 51 -9.11 -24.58 29.53
C GLY A 51 -8.34 -23.27 29.68
N ALA A 52 -8.37 -22.41 28.66
CA ALA A 52 -7.86 -21.04 28.81
C ALA A 52 -8.83 -20.19 29.65
N SER A 53 -8.42 -19.85 30.87
CA SER A 53 -9.02 -18.80 31.71
C SER A 53 -8.55 -17.41 31.24
N GLY A 54 -9.39 -16.64 30.55
CA GLY A 54 -9.09 -15.23 30.27
C GLY A 54 -9.93 -14.57 29.16
N PHE A 55 -10.85 -13.71 29.58
CA PHE A 55 -11.51 -12.60 28.87
C PHE A 55 -11.69 -12.69 27.34
N GLY A 56 -12.90 -13.07 26.94
CA GLY A 56 -13.44 -12.83 25.60
C GLY A 56 -14.93 -13.14 25.58
N GLU A 57 -15.77 -12.16 25.93
CA GLU A 57 -17.20 -12.18 25.59
C GLU A 57 -17.33 -12.07 24.07
N GLY A 58 -17.24 -13.19 23.36
CA GLY A 58 -17.38 -13.25 21.91
C GLY A 58 -17.79 -14.66 21.50
N GLY A 59 -18.91 -14.77 20.77
CA GLY A 59 -19.50 -16.04 20.34
C GLY A 59 -18.48 -16.96 19.67
N GLY A 60 -18.36 -18.17 20.19
CA GLY A 60 -17.60 -19.27 19.58
C GLY A 60 -18.51 -20.18 18.75
N TYR A 61 -17.91 -21.14 18.05
CA TYR A 61 -18.67 -22.14 17.30
C TYR A 61 -19.23 -23.19 18.26
N GLU A 62 -20.51 -23.55 18.09
CA GLU A 62 -21.14 -24.64 18.84
C GLU A 62 -20.47 -26.00 18.54
N PHE A 63 -20.08 -26.21 17.28
CA PHE A 63 -19.37 -27.41 16.81
C PHE A 63 -18.06 -27.01 16.11
N PRO A 64 -17.01 -26.66 16.87
CA PRO A 64 -15.82 -26.02 16.29
C PRO A 64 -15.04 -26.95 15.35
N ARG A 65 -15.01 -28.27 15.59
CA ARG A 65 -14.42 -29.25 14.66
C ARG A 65 -15.15 -29.29 13.31
N SER A 66 -16.48 -29.29 13.34
CA SER A 66 -17.31 -29.28 12.12
C SER A 66 -17.19 -27.96 11.37
N ALA A 67 -17.16 -26.84 12.09
CA ALA A 67 -16.96 -25.51 11.52
C ALA A 67 -15.59 -25.42 10.82
N MET A 68 -14.52 -25.86 11.47
CA MET A 68 -13.18 -25.91 10.88
C MET A 68 -13.17 -26.74 9.59
N ALA A 69 -13.71 -27.95 9.62
CA ALA A 69 -13.78 -28.82 8.44
C ALA A 69 -14.52 -28.14 7.27
N THR A 70 -15.64 -27.46 7.55
CA THR A 70 -16.42 -26.73 6.53
C THR A 70 -15.59 -25.63 5.87
N PHE A 71 -14.85 -24.83 6.66
CA PHE A 71 -13.99 -23.78 6.09
C PHE A 71 -12.80 -24.35 5.32
N LEU A 72 -12.26 -25.51 5.72
CA LEU A 72 -11.20 -26.19 4.99
C LEU A 72 -11.67 -26.72 3.63
N GLU A 73 -12.90 -27.26 3.56
CA GLU A 73 -13.54 -27.66 2.29
C GLU A 73 -13.74 -26.45 1.37
N GLU A 74 -14.26 -25.35 1.90
CA GLU A 74 -14.45 -24.11 1.13
C GLU A 74 -13.13 -23.52 0.62
N LEU A 75 -12.08 -23.54 1.47
CA LEU A 75 -10.72 -23.14 1.08
C LEU A 75 -10.17 -24.00 -0.05
N HIS A 76 -10.33 -25.32 0.03
CA HIS A 76 -9.88 -26.25 -1.00
C HIS A 76 -10.52 -25.92 -2.36
N ASP A 77 -11.84 -25.82 -2.40
CA ASP A 77 -12.58 -25.64 -3.65
C ASP A 77 -12.24 -24.30 -4.32
N ILE A 78 -12.17 -23.23 -3.52
CA ILE A 78 -11.80 -21.90 -4.02
C ILE A 78 -10.35 -21.89 -4.52
N LEU A 79 -9.41 -22.52 -3.79
CA LEU A 79 -8.01 -22.58 -4.21
C LEU A 79 -7.81 -23.37 -5.50
N LEU A 80 -8.55 -24.46 -5.73
CA LEU A 80 -8.48 -25.17 -7.00
C LEU A 80 -8.83 -24.27 -8.19
N VAL A 81 -9.86 -23.43 -8.05
CA VAL A 81 -10.27 -22.48 -9.09
C VAL A 81 -9.23 -21.38 -9.27
N ILE A 82 -8.72 -20.81 -8.17
CA ILE A 82 -7.71 -19.75 -8.21
C ILE A 82 -6.42 -20.24 -8.85
N LEU A 83 -5.92 -21.42 -8.46
CA LEU A 83 -4.66 -21.96 -8.98
C LEU A 83 -4.75 -22.28 -10.46
N GLU A 84 -5.90 -22.76 -10.94
CA GLU A 84 -6.15 -22.96 -12.38
C GLU A 84 -6.16 -21.62 -13.12
N ALA A 85 -6.95 -20.65 -12.65
CA ALA A 85 -7.06 -19.33 -13.26
C ALA A 85 -5.74 -18.53 -13.20
N ALA A 86 -4.90 -18.78 -12.18
CA ALA A 86 -3.58 -18.20 -12.03
C ALA A 86 -2.50 -18.86 -12.89
N ASN A 87 -2.84 -19.91 -13.66
CA ASN A 87 -1.92 -20.70 -14.47
C ASN A 87 -0.82 -21.39 -13.61
N LEU A 88 -1.23 -21.97 -12.47
CA LEU A 88 -0.38 -22.73 -11.53
C LEU A 88 -0.77 -24.22 -11.46
N PRO A 89 -0.72 -24.98 -12.58
CA PRO A 89 -1.21 -26.35 -12.63
C PRO A 89 -0.40 -27.33 -11.75
N GLY A 90 0.90 -27.07 -11.58
CA GLY A 90 1.75 -27.87 -10.69
C GLY A 90 1.32 -27.75 -9.22
N THR A 91 1.13 -26.52 -8.73
CA THR A 91 0.63 -26.24 -7.39
C THR A 91 -0.76 -26.81 -7.17
N ARG A 92 -1.65 -26.70 -8.17
CA ARG A 92 -2.98 -27.30 -8.15
C ARG A 92 -2.91 -28.82 -7.97
N THR A 93 -2.01 -29.48 -8.70
CA THR A 93 -1.82 -30.94 -8.59
C THR A 93 -1.34 -31.32 -7.19
N SER A 94 -0.36 -30.61 -6.63
CA SER A 94 0.12 -30.85 -5.27
C SER A 94 -0.96 -30.63 -4.21
N LEU A 95 -1.85 -29.64 -4.39
CA LEU A 95 -2.99 -29.43 -3.49
C LEU A 95 -3.96 -30.62 -3.53
N VAL A 96 -4.30 -31.12 -4.73
CA VAL A 96 -5.17 -32.31 -4.89
C VAL A 96 -4.57 -33.54 -4.23
N GLU A 97 -3.26 -33.74 -4.37
CA GLU A 97 -2.56 -34.87 -3.75
C GLU A 97 -2.56 -34.77 -2.21
N ALA A 98 -2.21 -33.60 -1.66
CA ALA A 98 -2.24 -33.35 -0.22
C ALA A 98 -3.65 -33.51 0.36
N TRP A 99 -4.68 -33.00 -0.35
CA TRP A 99 -6.07 -33.07 0.07
C TRP A 99 -6.58 -34.49 0.26
N ARG A 100 -6.19 -35.44 -0.62
CA ARG A 100 -6.51 -36.86 -0.43
C ARG A 100 -5.97 -37.42 0.87
N GLY A 101 -4.76 -37.00 1.27
CA GLY A 101 -4.16 -37.36 2.55
C GLY A 101 -4.99 -36.85 3.73
N PHE A 102 -5.48 -35.61 3.65
CA PHE A 102 -6.33 -35.02 4.70
C PHE A 102 -7.70 -35.68 4.80
N LEU A 103 -8.32 -36.05 3.67
CA LEU A 103 -9.60 -36.78 3.68
C LEU A 103 -9.48 -38.15 4.36
N ASN A 104 -8.36 -38.85 4.17
CA ASN A 104 -8.13 -40.15 4.81
C ASN A 104 -7.97 -40.03 6.34
N GLN A 105 -7.39 -38.92 6.82
CA GLN A 105 -7.26 -38.64 8.26
C GLN A 105 -8.54 -38.03 8.86
N GLY A 106 -9.36 -37.40 8.01
CA GLY A 106 -10.54 -36.63 8.38
C GLY A 106 -10.20 -35.16 8.61
N LEU A 107 -10.96 -34.25 7.99
CA LEU A 107 -10.72 -32.80 8.08
C LEU A 107 -10.93 -32.21 9.49
N GLN A 108 -11.63 -32.93 10.36
CA GLN A 108 -11.85 -32.58 11.76
C GLN A 108 -10.67 -32.97 12.67
N HIS A 109 -9.68 -33.69 12.12
CA HIS A 109 -8.54 -34.19 12.86
C HIS A 109 -7.65 -33.05 13.34
N THR A 110 -7.17 -33.18 14.58
CA THR A 110 -6.21 -32.28 15.20
C THR A 110 -5.21 -33.08 16.00
N ASP A 111 -3.95 -32.69 15.92
CA ASP A 111 -2.88 -33.19 16.77
C ASP A 111 -2.76 -32.32 18.03
N ASN A 112 -2.76 -32.96 19.19
CA ASN A 112 -2.71 -32.28 20.47
C ASN A 112 -1.28 -32.35 21.02
N ASN A 113 -0.65 -31.19 21.24
CA ASN A 113 0.64 -31.12 21.90
C ASN A 113 0.43 -30.82 23.39
N GLN A 114 0.55 -31.85 24.22
CA GLN A 114 0.38 -31.73 25.68
C GLN A 114 1.41 -30.80 26.32
N ASP A 115 2.66 -30.82 25.83
CA ASP A 115 3.76 -30.05 26.42
C ASP A 115 3.61 -28.55 26.14
N LEU A 116 3.05 -28.20 24.98
CA LEU A 116 2.82 -26.81 24.56
C LEU A 116 1.39 -26.33 24.82
N GLN A 117 0.49 -27.23 25.23
CA GLN A 117 -0.95 -26.98 25.36
C GLN A 117 -1.58 -26.39 24.08
N THR A 118 -1.11 -26.85 22.92
CA THR A 118 -1.59 -26.40 21.61
C THR A 118 -2.32 -27.51 20.86
N CYS A 119 -3.22 -27.12 19.96
CA CYS A 119 -3.84 -28.01 18.99
C CYS A 119 -3.41 -27.59 17.57
N GLU A 120 -2.94 -28.53 16.76
CA GLU A 120 -2.58 -28.29 15.37
C GLU A 120 -3.53 -29.06 14.44
N SER A 121 -3.90 -28.48 13.30
CA SER A 121 -4.64 -29.18 12.24
C SER A 121 -3.71 -29.30 11.03
N PRO A 122 -3.27 -30.51 10.64
CA PRO A 122 -2.36 -30.68 9.50
C PRO A 122 -2.89 -30.06 8.20
N ALA A 123 -4.21 -30.17 7.97
CA ALA A 123 -4.88 -29.56 6.83
C ALA A 123 -4.82 -28.03 6.90
N LEU A 124 -5.17 -27.43 8.05
CA LEU A 124 -5.11 -25.98 8.24
C LEU A 124 -3.69 -25.45 8.05
N THR A 125 -2.70 -26.09 8.69
CA THR A 125 -1.28 -25.73 8.56
C THR A 125 -0.82 -25.75 7.10
N TYR A 126 -1.29 -26.72 6.31
CA TYR A 126 -1.00 -26.78 4.88
C TYR A 126 -1.59 -25.58 4.13
N PHE A 127 -2.88 -25.26 4.34
CA PHE A 127 -3.52 -24.10 3.71
C PHE A 127 -2.89 -22.78 4.12
N GLU A 128 -2.50 -22.62 5.39
CA GLU A 128 -1.76 -21.46 5.86
C GLU A 128 -0.47 -21.25 5.08
N ARG A 129 0.34 -22.31 4.94
CA ARG A 129 1.61 -22.27 4.21
C ARG A 129 1.39 -21.96 2.73
N LEU A 130 0.38 -22.57 2.11
CA LEU A 130 0.05 -22.35 0.71
C LEU A 130 -0.41 -20.91 0.46
N ILE A 131 -1.34 -20.40 1.26
CA ILE A 131 -1.85 -19.02 1.15
C ILE A 131 -0.74 -18.02 1.45
N GLN A 132 0.15 -18.30 2.41
CA GLN A 132 1.32 -17.47 2.66
C GLN A 132 2.28 -17.45 1.47
N GLY A 133 2.54 -18.60 0.83
CA GLY A 133 3.34 -18.67 -0.38
C GLY A 133 2.73 -17.88 -1.54
N LEU A 134 1.41 -17.98 -1.74
CA LEU A 134 0.66 -17.19 -2.71
C LEU A 134 0.74 -15.69 -2.40
N ARG A 135 0.60 -15.30 -1.13
CA ARG A 135 0.79 -13.93 -0.67
C ARG A 135 2.17 -13.43 -1.05
N MET A 136 3.23 -14.14 -0.68
CA MET A 136 4.60 -13.75 -1.03
C MET A 136 4.83 -13.65 -2.54
N ALA A 137 4.16 -14.47 -3.35
CA ALA A 137 4.29 -14.47 -4.80
C ALA A 137 3.58 -13.27 -5.49
N VAL A 138 2.50 -12.74 -4.89
CA VAL A 138 1.78 -11.56 -5.43
C VAL A 138 2.06 -10.26 -4.68
N SER A 139 2.59 -10.37 -3.47
CA SER A 139 3.16 -9.28 -2.72
C SER A 139 4.33 -8.76 -3.54
N LYS A 140 4.06 -7.71 -4.33
CA LYS A 140 4.96 -6.54 -4.32
C LYS A 140 4.86 -5.92 -2.93
N GLU A 141 5.20 -6.68 -1.89
CA GLU A 141 5.57 -6.07 -0.63
C GLU A 141 6.75 -5.19 -1.00
N MET A 142 6.61 -3.91 -0.69
CA MET A 142 7.74 -3.02 -0.77
C MET A 142 8.90 -3.72 -0.08
N SER A 143 10.01 -3.91 -0.78
CA SER A 143 11.20 -4.48 -0.14
C SER A 143 11.49 -3.70 1.14
N SER A 144 12.16 -4.29 2.13
CA SER A 144 12.53 -3.54 3.34
C SER A 144 13.24 -2.21 3.01
N GLU A 145 13.99 -2.20 1.90
CA GLU A 145 14.61 -1.01 1.32
C GLU A 145 13.58 -0.03 0.73
N GLU A 146 12.59 -0.47 -0.05
CA GLU A 146 11.51 0.38 -0.56
C GLU A 146 10.65 0.95 0.58
N ALA A 147 10.34 0.14 1.61
CA ALA A 147 9.62 0.55 2.81
C ALA A 147 10.37 1.59 3.62
N TRP A 148 11.67 1.38 3.82
CA TRP A 148 12.52 2.35 4.46
C TRP A 148 12.65 3.63 3.63
N THR A 149 12.81 3.51 2.31
CA THR A 149 12.90 4.64 1.37
C THR A 149 11.63 5.47 1.38
N LEU A 150 10.46 4.82 1.35
CA LEU A 150 9.17 5.50 1.43
C LEU A 150 8.98 6.17 2.79
N GLY A 151 9.28 5.48 3.89
CA GLY A 151 9.19 6.04 5.24
C GLY A 151 10.10 7.27 5.40
N ARG A 152 11.32 7.21 4.84
CA ARG A 152 12.27 8.32 4.83
C ARG A 152 11.77 9.48 3.98
N LEU A 153 11.20 9.20 2.80
CA LEU A 153 10.59 10.22 1.94
C LEU A 153 9.47 10.96 2.69
N GLU A 154 8.52 10.22 3.26
CA GLU A 154 7.40 10.80 3.99
C GLU A 154 7.85 11.61 5.20
N ALA A 155 8.85 11.13 5.94
CA ALA A 155 9.43 11.88 7.05
C ALA A 155 10.01 13.22 6.60
N MET A 156 10.69 13.26 5.44
CA MET A 156 11.20 14.51 4.87
C MET A 156 10.09 15.45 4.40
N LEU A 157 9.08 14.92 3.71
CA LEU A 157 7.95 15.73 3.22
C LEU A 157 7.14 16.31 4.40
N ARG A 158 6.88 15.54 5.45
CA ARG A 158 6.25 16.04 6.69
C ARG A 158 7.14 17.02 7.45
N GLY A 159 8.46 16.83 7.37
CA GLY A 159 9.48 17.72 7.94
C GLY A 159 9.76 18.99 7.13
N THR A 160 9.06 19.23 6.01
CA THR A 160 9.33 20.35 5.08
C THR A 160 9.44 21.70 5.80
N SER A 161 8.56 22.00 6.76
CA SER A 161 8.61 23.26 7.51
C SER A 161 9.92 23.46 8.27
N ALA A 162 10.42 22.42 8.93
CA ALA A 162 11.68 22.44 9.66
C ALA A 162 12.89 22.53 8.72
N LEU A 163 12.86 21.80 7.60
CA LEU A 163 13.94 21.81 6.59
C LEU A 163 14.07 23.19 5.94
N VAL A 164 12.95 23.78 5.54
CA VAL A 164 12.90 25.13 4.96
C VAL A 164 13.37 26.17 5.97
N HIS A 165 12.91 26.09 7.22
CA HIS A 165 13.35 26.99 8.28
C HIS A 165 14.86 26.90 8.53
N ARG A 166 15.41 25.68 8.56
CA ARG A 166 16.85 25.45 8.78
C ARG A 166 17.71 25.97 7.64
N ARG A 167 17.25 25.84 6.39
CA ARG A 167 18.00 26.33 5.23
C ARG A 167 18.12 27.85 5.29
N GLY A 168 17.00 28.53 5.53
CA GLY A 168 16.88 29.98 5.43
C GLY A 168 17.26 30.53 4.03
N PRO A 169 16.91 31.78 3.72
CA PRO A 169 15.80 32.55 4.30
C PRO A 169 14.44 31.89 4.02
N ALA A 170 13.38 32.37 4.68
CA ALA A 170 12.01 31.93 4.42
C ALA A 170 11.64 32.10 2.92
N PRO A 171 10.88 31.17 2.32
CA PRO A 171 10.51 31.23 0.91
C PRO A 171 9.51 32.35 0.65
N ALA A 172 9.66 33.03 -0.50
CA ALA A 172 8.72 34.02 -1.00
C ALA A 172 7.74 33.46 -2.05
N LYS A 173 8.01 32.27 -2.58
CA LYS A 173 7.22 31.64 -3.65
C LYS A 173 7.49 30.14 -3.72
N GLU A 174 6.61 29.44 -4.41
CA GLU A 174 6.66 27.99 -4.63
C GLU A 174 8.01 27.51 -5.20
N ALA A 175 8.57 28.22 -6.20
CA ALA A 175 9.86 27.85 -6.78
C ALA A 175 11.03 27.85 -5.77
N GLU A 176 10.99 28.69 -4.73
CA GLU A 176 12.01 28.72 -3.68
C GLU A 176 11.84 27.58 -2.67
N LEU A 177 10.58 27.22 -2.37
CA LEU A 177 10.23 26.01 -1.61
C LEU A 177 10.70 24.75 -2.34
N GLN A 178 10.35 24.62 -3.62
CA GLN A 178 10.77 23.51 -4.49
C GLN A 178 12.29 23.41 -4.54
N ALA A 179 13.00 24.51 -4.79
CA ALA A 179 14.46 24.51 -4.83
C ALA A 179 15.09 23.99 -3.53
N THR A 180 14.55 24.41 -2.38
CA THR A 180 15.01 23.96 -1.06
C THR A 180 14.77 22.45 -0.87
N MET A 181 13.57 21.98 -1.19
CA MET A 181 13.23 20.57 -1.04
C MET A 181 13.98 19.69 -2.05
N HIS A 182 14.20 20.16 -3.27
CA HIS A 182 15.00 19.45 -4.27
C HIS A 182 16.45 19.27 -3.81
N ASP A 183 17.05 20.27 -3.15
CA ASP A 183 18.40 20.15 -2.59
C ASP A 183 18.45 19.01 -1.55
N TYR A 184 17.55 19.02 -0.58
CA TYR A 184 17.47 17.98 0.44
C TYR A 184 17.15 16.60 -0.13
N LEU A 185 16.14 16.49 -1.01
CA LEU A 185 15.72 15.22 -1.61
C LEU A 185 16.81 14.65 -2.51
N SER A 186 17.48 15.47 -3.33
CA SER A 186 18.57 15.02 -4.20
C SER A 186 19.79 14.53 -3.41
N ALA A 187 20.11 15.17 -2.29
CA ALA A 187 21.18 14.71 -1.40
C ALA A 187 20.80 13.42 -0.65
N CYS A 188 19.53 13.27 -0.25
CA CYS A 188 19.04 12.11 0.49
C CYS A 188 18.87 10.86 -0.38
N PHE A 189 18.40 11.05 -1.61
CA PHE A 189 18.07 10.00 -2.58
C PHE A 189 18.98 10.10 -3.81
N SER A 190 20.30 10.18 -3.56
CA SER A 190 21.31 10.30 -4.62
C SER A 190 21.22 9.14 -5.61
N GLY A 191 21.14 9.45 -6.91
CA GLY A 191 20.95 8.48 -8.00
C GLY A 191 19.48 8.08 -8.27
N ASP A 192 18.57 8.38 -7.35
CA ASP A 192 17.16 7.98 -7.44
C ASP A 192 16.18 9.15 -7.58
N PHE A 193 16.57 10.34 -7.10
CA PHE A 193 15.82 11.58 -7.27
C PHE A 193 15.75 12.04 -8.74
N ILE A 194 14.56 12.45 -9.16
CA ILE A 194 14.26 13.01 -10.48
C ILE A 194 13.68 14.40 -10.31
N ARG A 195 14.38 15.41 -10.85
CA ARG A 195 14.00 16.81 -10.68
C ARG A 195 12.75 17.22 -11.47
N ILE A 196 12.45 16.59 -12.59
CA ILE A 196 11.25 16.85 -13.39
C ILE A 196 10.89 15.53 -14.09
N PRO A 197 10.21 14.60 -13.41
CA PRO A 197 9.76 13.38 -14.05
C PRO A 197 8.78 13.69 -15.19
N ILE A 198 8.72 12.82 -16.18
CA ILE A 198 7.78 12.92 -17.29
C ILE A 198 6.77 11.80 -17.13
N ILE A 199 5.50 12.17 -16.98
CA ILE A 199 4.37 11.23 -17.03
C ILE A 199 3.71 11.37 -18.39
N GLY A 200 3.79 10.31 -19.20
CA GLY A 200 3.18 10.29 -20.52
C GLY A 200 1.66 10.27 -20.43
N GLY A 201 1.01 11.22 -21.10
CA GLY A 201 -0.44 11.26 -21.29
C GLY A 201 -0.81 11.19 -22.76
N VAL A 202 -2.07 10.82 -23.05
CA VAL A 202 -2.58 10.69 -24.42
C VAL A 202 -2.57 12.02 -25.18
N LEU A 203 -2.88 13.12 -24.49
CA LEU A 203 -3.00 14.46 -25.08
C LEU A 203 -1.80 15.38 -24.76
N LYS A 204 -1.21 15.25 -23.57
CA LYS A 204 -0.03 16.02 -23.15
C LYS A 204 0.82 15.20 -22.19
N ASN A 205 2.12 15.52 -22.14
CA ASN A 205 2.99 15.04 -21.07
C ASN A 205 2.78 15.90 -19.83
N PHE A 206 2.73 15.24 -18.68
CA PHE A 206 2.65 15.89 -17.39
C PHE A 206 3.99 15.87 -16.68
N LYS A 207 4.24 16.87 -15.84
CA LYS A 207 5.54 17.11 -15.23
C LYS A 207 5.38 17.43 -13.75
N PRO A 208 5.45 16.40 -12.88
CA PRO A 208 5.53 16.64 -11.46
C PRO A 208 6.74 17.49 -11.08
N ASP A 209 6.64 18.17 -9.94
CA ASP A 209 7.74 19.00 -9.42
C ASP A 209 9.00 18.18 -9.17
N CYS A 210 8.87 16.95 -8.67
CA CYS A 210 9.96 15.98 -8.60
C CYS A 210 9.43 14.55 -8.37
N GLY A 211 10.33 13.56 -8.31
CA GLY A 211 9.98 12.20 -7.91
C GLY A 211 11.16 11.35 -7.45
N ILE A 212 10.84 10.25 -6.76
CA ILE A 212 11.78 9.22 -6.28
C ILE A 212 11.47 7.93 -7.03
N ARG A 213 12.37 7.50 -7.92
CA ARG A 213 12.10 6.46 -8.91
C ARG A 213 11.92 5.08 -8.27
N SER A 214 12.76 4.69 -7.30
CA SER A 214 12.72 3.37 -6.66
C SER A 214 11.37 3.04 -6.03
N VAL A 215 10.69 4.04 -5.47
CA VAL A 215 9.36 3.87 -4.85
C VAL A 215 8.21 4.35 -5.75
N GLY A 216 8.50 4.74 -6.99
CA GLY A 216 7.52 5.23 -7.96
C GLY A 216 6.69 6.40 -7.43
N ALA A 217 7.31 7.31 -6.67
CA ALA A 217 6.65 8.42 -5.99
C ALA A 217 6.88 9.74 -6.72
N ALA A 218 5.81 10.41 -7.14
CA ALA A 218 5.86 11.76 -7.71
C ALA A 218 5.29 12.76 -6.69
N ILE A 219 5.86 13.97 -6.66
CA ILE A 219 5.58 14.98 -5.64
C ILE A 219 5.21 16.30 -6.32
N GLU A 220 4.16 16.93 -5.81
CA GLU A 220 3.73 18.29 -6.08
C GLU A 220 3.92 19.15 -4.83
N PHE A 221 4.55 20.32 -4.96
CA PHE A 221 4.59 21.32 -3.91
C PHE A 221 3.62 22.45 -4.26
N LYS A 222 2.82 22.88 -3.29
CA LYS A 222 1.99 24.08 -3.42
C LYS A 222 2.28 25.05 -2.29
N PHE A 223 2.32 26.34 -2.62
CA PHE A 223 2.61 27.41 -1.67
C PHE A 223 1.38 28.30 -1.43
N VAL A 224 0.96 28.42 -0.17
CA VAL A 224 -0.26 29.13 0.23
C VAL A 224 0.10 30.28 1.18
N ARG A 225 -0.11 31.53 0.77
CA ARG A 225 0.18 32.70 1.62
C ARG A 225 -1.03 33.22 2.37
N ASP A 226 -2.21 33.04 1.78
CA ASP A 226 -3.46 33.48 2.36
C ASP A 226 -4.59 32.47 2.05
N LYS A 227 -5.75 32.68 2.68
CA LYS A 227 -6.86 31.73 2.60
C LYS A 227 -7.42 31.53 1.18
N LYS A 228 -7.31 32.51 0.27
CA LYS A 228 -7.80 32.35 -1.12
C LYS A 228 -6.86 31.43 -1.92
N ASP A 229 -5.56 31.43 -1.62
CA ASP A 229 -4.57 30.60 -2.31
C ASP A 229 -4.82 29.10 -2.08
N VAL A 230 -5.52 28.72 -0.98
CA VAL A 230 -5.93 27.34 -0.70
C VAL A 230 -6.75 26.75 -1.85
N SER A 231 -7.71 27.51 -2.36
CA SER A 231 -8.58 27.06 -3.46
C SER A 231 -7.82 26.86 -4.77
N ILE A 232 -6.83 27.73 -5.03
CA ILE A 232 -5.96 27.68 -6.20
C ILE A 232 -5.04 26.46 -6.11
N ALA A 233 -4.39 26.26 -4.96
CA ALA A 233 -3.52 25.11 -4.71
C ALA A 233 -4.27 23.78 -4.86
N SER A 234 -5.47 23.69 -4.25
CA SER A 234 -6.31 22.48 -4.32
C SER A 234 -6.76 22.19 -5.76
N SER A 235 -7.18 23.22 -6.51
CA SER A 235 -7.59 23.06 -7.91
C SER A 235 -6.45 22.56 -8.80
N GLY A 236 -5.23 23.06 -8.59
CA GLY A 236 -4.05 22.57 -9.31
C GLY A 236 -3.81 21.07 -9.06
N ILE A 237 -3.86 20.64 -7.80
CA ILE A 237 -3.72 19.22 -7.44
C ILE A 237 -4.81 18.37 -8.11
N PHE A 238 -6.06 18.85 -8.13
CA PHE A 238 -7.15 18.11 -8.76
C PHE A 238 -6.94 17.97 -10.27
N GLU A 239 -6.40 18.98 -10.97
CA GLU A 239 -6.03 18.84 -12.39
C GLU A 239 -4.96 17.76 -12.58
N ASP A 240 -3.93 17.76 -11.74
CA ASP A 240 -2.82 16.80 -11.81
C ASP A 240 -3.28 15.35 -11.55
N THR A 241 -4.28 15.15 -10.68
CA THR A 241 -4.81 13.81 -10.38
C THR A 241 -5.36 13.09 -11.61
N ALA A 242 -6.00 13.83 -12.53
CA ALA A 242 -6.49 13.27 -13.79
C ALA A 242 -5.34 12.97 -14.75
N GLY A 243 -4.32 13.82 -14.78
CA GLY A 243 -3.17 13.68 -15.65
C GLY A 243 -2.26 12.51 -15.31
N TYR A 244 -2.12 12.19 -14.02
CA TYR A 244 -1.15 11.19 -13.57
C TYR A 244 -1.73 9.77 -13.51
N LYS A 245 -3.05 9.66 -13.66
CA LYS A 245 -3.78 8.40 -13.58
C LYS A 245 -3.32 7.42 -14.66
N GLY A 246 -2.96 6.21 -14.25
CA GLY A 246 -2.58 5.13 -15.16
C GLY A 246 -1.09 5.07 -15.51
N SER A 247 -0.26 5.96 -14.94
CA SER A 247 1.20 5.83 -15.03
C SER A 247 1.67 4.49 -14.43
N LYS A 248 2.53 3.77 -15.16
CA LYS A 248 3.13 2.50 -14.70
C LYS A 248 4.37 2.73 -13.84
N ASP A 249 5.07 3.84 -14.10
CA ASP A 249 6.33 4.18 -13.44
C ASP A 249 6.12 5.02 -12.17
N TRP A 250 5.00 5.75 -12.11
CA TRP A 250 4.62 6.61 -10.98
C TRP A 250 3.26 6.18 -10.47
N THR A 251 3.22 5.60 -9.28
CA THR A 251 2.01 4.98 -8.71
C THR A 251 1.64 5.54 -7.33
N ARG A 252 2.51 6.37 -6.75
CA ARG A 252 2.31 7.06 -5.48
C ARG A 252 2.45 8.56 -5.74
N PHE A 253 1.48 9.34 -5.28
CA PHE A 253 1.47 10.79 -5.51
C PHE A 253 1.38 11.52 -4.18
N TYR A 254 2.24 12.51 -3.99
CA TYR A 254 2.24 13.36 -2.80
C TYR A 254 1.93 14.79 -3.20
N SER A 255 1.06 15.45 -2.44
CA SER A 255 0.86 16.89 -2.53
C SER A 255 1.26 17.55 -1.23
N VAL A 256 2.34 18.33 -1.23
CA VAL A 256 2.85 19.05 -0.06
C VAL A 256 2.35 20.49 -0.12
N ILE A 257 1.40 20.83 0.75
CA ILE A 257 0.90 22.20 0.92
C ILE A 257 1.72 22.89 2.01
N TYR A 258 2.52 23.88 1.64
CA TYR A 258 3.21 24.76 2.57
C TYR A 258 2.39 26.04 2.75
N GLN A 259 1.86 26.24 3.95
CA GLN A 259 1.02 27.40 4.27
C GLN A 259 1.69 28.35 5.26
N ALA A 260 1.50 29.65 5.06
CA ALA A 260 2.03 30.68 5.95
C ALA A 260 1.41 30.64 7.35
N GLU A 261 0.13 30.27 7.40
CA GLU A 261 -0.70 30.10 8.61
C GLU A 261 -1.62 28.89 8.38
N PRO A 262 -2.21 28.30 9.43
CA PRO A 262 -3.07 27.12 9.31
C PRO A 262 -4.46 27.45 8.69
N PHE A 263 -4.49 27.68 7.39
CA PHE A 263 -5.70 27.97 6.59
C PHE A 263 -6.54 26.73 6.26
N MET A 264 -5.90 25.55 6.16
CA MET A 264 -6.54 24.27 5.83
C MET A 264 -5.90 23.13 6.63
N MET A 265 -6.69 22.11 6.97
CA MET A 265 -6.23 20.86 7.58
C MET A 265 -5.91 19.79 6.53
N GLU A 266 -4.95 18.91 6.82
CA GLU A 266 -4.61 17.75 5.97
C GLU A 266 -5.83 16.85 5.70
N SER A 267 -6.67 16.64 6.72
CA SER A 267 -7.88 15.81 6.63
C SER A 267 -8.96 16.38 5.70
N GLU A 268 -9.04 17.70 5.55
CA GLU A 268 -9.98 18.35 4.64
C GLU A 268 -9.59 18.05 3.18
N LEU A 269 -8.31 18.25 2.85
CA LEU A 269 -7.79 17.93 1.52
C LEU A 269 -7.84 16.44 1.23
N GLU A 270 -7.56 15.59 2.23
CA GLU A 270 -7.68 14.13 2.10
C GLU A 270 -9.13 13.71 1.80
N GLY A 271 -10.11 14.31 2.49
CA GLY A 271 -11.53 14.08 2.22
C GLY A 271 -11.93 14.46 0.79
N ASP A 272 -11.45 15.60 0.30
CA ASP A 272 -11.70 16.06 -1.06
C ASP A 272 -11.07 15.14 -2.12
N LEU A 273 -9.81 14.72 -1.93
CA LEU A 273 -9.13 13.77 -2.82
C LEU A 273 -9.84 12.42 -2.88
N LYS A 274 -10.31 11.90 -1.73
CA LYS A 274 -11.11 10.67 -1.68
C LYS A 274 -12.43 10.83 -2.44
N ARG A 275 -13.11 11.97 -2.30
CA ARG A 275 -14.39 12.25 -3.00
C ARG A 275 -14.25 12.20 -4.52
N ILE A 276 -13.12 12.63 -5.07
CA ILE A 276 -12.85 12.60 -6.52
C ILE A 276 -12.19 11.30 -7.00
N GLY A 277 -12.02 10.30 -6.11
CA GLY A 277 -11.44 9.00 -6.44
C GLY A 277 -9.91 9.02 -6.60
N ALA A 278 -9.21 10.05 -6.12
CA ALA A 278 -7.76 10.17 -6.17
C ALA A 278 -7.07 9.36 -5.05
N VAL A 279 -7.38 8.07 -4.94
CA VAL A 279 -6.94 7.20 -3.82
C VAL A 279 -5.42 6.99 -3.73
N ALA A 280 -4.68 7.21 -4.82
CA ALA A 280 -3.23 7.12 -4.86
C ALA A 280 -2.50 8.39 -4.40
N TRP A 281 -3.26 9.45 -4.09
CA TRP A 281 -2.74 10.74 -3.64
C TRP A 281 -2.74 10.84 -2.12
N LYS A 282 -1.61 11.27 -1.56
CA LYS A 282 -1.43 11.52 -0.14
C LYS A 282 -1.11 13.00 0.09
N PRO A 283 -2.06 13.77 0.66
CA PRO A 283 -1.79 15.14 1.02
C PRO A 283 -0.91 15.21 2.26
N ILE A 284 -0.02 16.20 2.28
CA ILE A 284 0.80 16.58 3.42
C ILE A 284 0.66 18.08 3.59
N VAL A 285 0.11 18.52 4.73
CA VAL A 285 -0.10 19.94 4.99
C VAL A 285 0.80 20.40 6.12
N VAL A 286 1.65 21.39 5.84
CA VAL A 286 2.64 21.92 6.80
C VAL A 286 2.58 23.43 6.89
N ASN A 287 2.80 23.95 8.10
CA ASN A 287 2.84 25.40 8.36
C ASN A 287 4.29 25.86 8.49
N GLY A 288 4.63 27.03 7.95
CA GLY A 288 5.95 27.61 8.16
C GLY A 288 6.09 29.06 7.71
N GLN A 289 7.19 29.67 8.12
CA GLN A 289 7.45 31.08 7.87
C GLN A 289 7.60 31.37 6.38
N VAL A 290 7.00 32.46 5.93
CA VAL A 290 7.10 32.97 4.57
C VAL A 290 7.75 34.35 4.57
N LYS A 291 8.48 34.68 3.49
CA LYS A 291 9.08 36.01 3.35
C LYS A 291 8.05 37.03 2.87
N GLY A 292 7.97 38.17 3.56
CA GLY A 292 7.01 39.25 3.32
C GLY A 292 5.82 39.21 4.29
N SER A 293 5.33 40.37 4.75
CA SER A 293 4.24 40.40 5.72
C SER A 293 2.94 39.86 5.11
N ILE A 294 2.21 39.05 5.89
CA ILE A 294 0.81 38.75 5.63
C ILE A 294 0.10 40.11 5.66
N LYS A 295 -0.27 40.64 4.48
CA LYS A 295 -1.00 41.90 4.39
C LYS A 295 -2.38 41.69 5.02
N GLY A 296 -2.50 42.02 6.30
CA GLY A 296 -3.78 42.22 6.97
C GLY A 296 -3.90 41.59 8.35
N GLN A 297 -3.23 42.15 9.36
CA GLN A 297 -3.75 42.30 10.75
C GLN A 297 -2.69 42.95 11.65
N ALA A 298 -2.45 44.26 11.48
CA ALA A 298 -1.83 45.11 12.51
C ALA A 298 -2.15 46.59 12.24
N LYS A 299 -3.45 46.92 12.19
CA LYS A 299 -3.94 48.29 12.35
C LYS A 299 -5.25 48.25 13.14
N ARG A 300 -5.17 47.77 14.39
CA ARG A 300 -6.25 47.92 15.37
C ARG A 300 -5.79 47.54 16.78
N THR A 301 -4.97 48.40 17.39
CA THR A 301 -4.92 48.65 18.85
C THR A 301 -3.92 49.76 19.15
N SER A 302 -4.21 50.96 18.64
CA SER A 302 -3.69 52.20 19.23
C SER A 302 -4.64 53.33 18.85
N ASN A 303 -5.79 53.38 19.53
CA ASN A 303 -6.49 54.63 19.82
C ASN A 303 -7.72 54.36 20.70
N LYS A 304 -7.84 55.21 21.73
CA LYS A 304 -8.81 55.28 22.83
C LYS A 304 -8.44 54.38 24.02
N ALA A 305 -8.18 54.90 25.21
CA ALA A 305 -8.18 56.26 25.77
C ALA A 305 -7.25 56.24 27.00
#